data_AF-A0A7K0KJC9-F1
#
_entry.id   AF-A0A7K0KJC9-F1
#
_cell.length_a   1.000
_cell.length_b   1.000
_cell.length_c   1.000
_cell.angle_alpha   90.00
_cell.angle_beta   90.00
_cell.angle_gamma   90.00
#
_symmetry.space_group_name_H-M   'P 1'
#
loop_
_entity.id
_entity.type
_entity.pdbx_description
1 polymer ?
#
loop_
_entity_poly.entity_id
_entity_poly.type
_entity_poly.pdbx_seq_one_letter_code
_entity_poly.pdbx_strand_id
1 'polypeptide(L)'
;MSETNNIELRSEKVRQIIGKVPPVLARTGTFIITILVIALAVAFYTIRYPITIEVEGRVMPHDTLQIAVSYKYLYLFTEPRQVIVTYEGEDRNAQSHVYTITSFSRRLLSIGSANYFIAKASVAADKGHIQIGQKAEGQMIVSDKTLWQQVFR
;
A
#
# COMPACT_ATOMS: atom_id res chain seq x y z
N MET A 1 56.36 31.31 57.37
CA MET A 1 56.73 30.55 56.16
C MET A 1 55.71 29.43 56.01
N SER A 2 55.09 29.30 54.83
CA SER A 2 53.84 28.56 54.52
C SER A 2 52.61 29.19 55.21
N GLU A 3 51.56 29.62 54.51
CA GLU A 3 50.66 28.79 53.70
C GLU A 3 50.17 29.52 52.43
N THR A 4 50.82 29.27 51.29
CA THR A 4 50.37 29.71 49.95
C THR A 4 49.59 28.62 49.21
N ASN A 5 49.02 27.64 49.93
CA ASN A 5 48.43 26.42 49.34
C ASN A 5 46.92 26.47 49.09
N ASN A 6 46.27 27.63 49.25
CA ASN A 6 44.80 27.72 49.18
C ASN A 6 44.24 28.38 47.91
N ILE A 7 45.11 28.80 46.98
CA ILE A 7 44.69 29.58 45.80
C ILE A 7 44.70 28.74 44.51
N GLU A 8 45.46 27.64 44.46
CA GLU A 8 45.53 26.78 43.27
C GLU A 8 44.31 25.85 43.11
N LEU A 9 43.63 25.48 44.19
CA LEU A 9 42.47 24.58 44.16
C LEU A 9 41.14 25.25 43.75
N ARG A 10 41.13 26.55 43.50
CA ARG A 10 39.92 27.31 43.13
C ARG A 10 39.84 27.67 41.64
N SER A 11 40.88 27.40 40.85
CA SER A 11 40.91 27.78 39.43
C SER A 11 40.53 26.64 38.49
N GLU A 12 40.69 25.38 38.90
CA GLU A 12 40.27 24.22 38.10
C GLU A 12 38.74 24.11 38.02
N LYS A 13 38.04 24.46 39.10
CA LYS A 13 36.58 24.35 39.19
C LYS A 13 35.80 25.42 38.40
N VAL A 14 36.50 26.44 37.87
CA VAL A 14 35.86 27.54 37.11
C VAL A 14 36.04 27.38 35.60
N ARG A 15 37.03 26.58 35.15
CA ARG A 15 37.26 26.33 33.72
C ARG A 15 36.48 25.16 33.12
N GLN A 16 35.78 24.37 33.94
CA GLN A 16 35.01 23.22 33.43
C GLN A 16 33.58 23.57 32.95
N ILE A 17 33.15 24.83 33.03
CA ILE A 17 31.76 25.24 32.73
C ILE A 17 31.68 26.08 31.44
N ILE A 18 32.79 26.29 30.72
CA ILE A 18 32.78 26.95 29.42
C ILE A 18 32.68 25.88 28.33
N GLY A 19 31.49 25.74 27.75
CA GLY A 19 31.31 25.16 26.42
C GLY A 19 30.95 23.67 26.33
N LYS A 20 30.68 22.98 27.44
CA LYS A 20 30.05 21.66 27.35
C LYS A 20 28.55 21.83 27.24
N VAL A 21 28.01 21.77 26.02
CA VAL A 21 26.57 21.61 25.78
C VAL A 21 26.11 20.51 26.72
N PRO A 22 25.18 20.77 27.67
CA PRO A 22 24.85 19.83 28.72
C PRO A 22 24.49 18.50 28.07
N PRO A 23 25.33 17.45 28.20
CA PRO A 23 25.23 16.24 27.39
C PRO A 23 23.91 15.51 27.64
N VAL A 24 23.28 15.78 28.79
CA VAL A 24 21.97 15.27 29.18
C VAL A 24 20.86 15.77 28.24
N LEU A 25 20.85 17.06 27.85
CA LEU A 25 19.83 17.60 26.93
C LEU A 25 19.93 16.98 25.54
N ALA A 26 21.16 16.88 25.01
CA ALA A 26 21.41 16.26 23.72
C ALA A 26 20.97 14.79 23.71
N ARG A 27 21.26 14.04 24.79
CA ARG A 27 20.91 12.62 24.92
C ARG A 27 19.40 12.37 24.96
N THR A 28 18.65 13.19 25.71
CA THR A 28 17.19 13.05 25.81
C THR A 28 16.51 13.41 24.49
N GLY A 29 16.99 14.47 23.82
CA GLY A 29 16.49 14.86 22.50
C GLY A 29 16.68 13.76 21.46
N THR A 30 17.89 13.19 21.39
CA THR A 30 18.16 12.05 20.49
C THR A 30 17.27 10.85 20.82
N PHE A 31 17.05 10.52 22.10
CA PHE A 31 16.21 9.38 22.49
C PHE A 31 14.76 9.55 21.99
N ILE A 32 14.17 10.73 22.17
CA ILE A 32 12.82 11.03 21.69
C ILE A 32 12.75 10.90 20.16
N ILE A 33 13.72 11.50 19.45
CA ILE A 33 13.77 11.42 17.98
C ILE A 33 13.93 9.97 17.52
N THR A 34 14.79 9.17 18.16
CA THR A 34 14.98 7.75 17.80
C THR A 34 13.70 6.94 17.95
N ILE A 35 12.93 7.14 19.02
CA ILE A 35 11.63 6.47 19.20
C ILE A 35 10.67 6.88 18.08
N LEU A 36 10.62 8.16 17.74
CA LEU A 36 9.73 8.68 16.71
C LEU A 36 10.07 8.13 15.31
N VAL A 37 11.36 8.01 15.00
CA VAL A 37 11.86 7.38 13.77
C VAL A 37 11.52 5.88 13.72
N ILE A 38 11.69 5.16 14.83
CA ILE A 38 11.33 3.73 14.92
C ILE A 38 9.83 3.55 14.73
N ALA A 39 9.01 4.39 15.38
CA ALA A 39 7.55 4.33 15.24
C ALA A 39 7.13 4.57 13.78
N LEU A 40 7.73 5.55 13.10
CA LEU A 40 7.47 5.80 11.67
C LEU A 40 7.93 4.63 10.80
N ALA A 41 9.10 4.05 11.08
CA ALA A 41 9.58 2.87 10.38
C ALA A 41 8.57 1.71 10.52
N VAL A 42 8.14 1.40 11.74
CA VAL A 42 7.12 0.37 12.01
C VAL A 42 5.84 0.65 11.22
N ALA A 43 5.33 1.89 11.24
CA ALA A 43 4.16 2.26 10.46
C ALA A 43 4.36 2.03 8.95
N PHE A 44 5.54 2.38 8.42
CA PHE A 44 5.89 2.18 7.02
C PHE A 44 6.03 0.70 6.62
N TYR A 45 6.42 -0.16 7.56
CA TYR A 45 6.45 -1.61 7.39
C TYR A 45 5.07 -2.26 7.50
N THR A 46 4.16 -1.74 8.32
CA THR A 46 2.85 -2.34 8.56
C THR A 46 1.77 -1.87 7.60
N ILE A 47 1.82 -0.62 7.14
CA ILE A 47 0.80 -0.07 6.24
C ILE A 47 1.03 -0.60 4.82
N ARG A 48 0.10 -1.45 4.38
CA ARG A 48 0.00 -1.90 2.99
C ARG A 48 -0.82 -0.90 2.19
N TYR A 49 -0.33 -0.53 1.01
CA TYR A 49 -1.08 0.31 0.07
C TYR A 49 -1.47 -0.55 -1.13
N PRO A 50 -2.67 -1.16 -1.10
CA PRO A 50 -3.16 -1.91 -2.25
C PRO A 50 -3.36 -0.96 -3.42
N ILE A 51 -2.54 -1.08 -4.47
CA ILE A 51 -2.75 -0.32 -5.70
C ILE A 51 -3.95 -0.94 -6.40
N THR A 52 -5.02 -0.18 -6.55
CA THR A 52 -6.21 -0.59 -7.32
C THR A 52 -6.16 -0.02 -8.73
N ILE A 53 -6.73 -0.76 -9.68
CA ILE A 53 -6.99 -0.28 -11.03
C ILE A 53 -8.47 -0.42 -11.34
N GLU A 54 -9.00 0.55 -12.06
CA GLU A 54 -10.35 0.49 -12.62
C GLU A 54 -10.35 -0.45 -13.83
N VAL A 55 -11.30 -1.36 -13.84
CA VAL A 55 -11.51 -2.34 -14.89
C VAL A 55 -12.98 -2.39 -15.25
N GLU A 56 -13.26 -2.59 -16.53
CA GLU A 56 -14.63 -2.74 -17.02
C GLU A 56 -14.88 -4.19 -17.38
N GLY A 57 -16.11 -4.63 -17.14
CA GLY A 57 -16.52 -5.99 -17.40
C GLY A 57 -17.98 -6.12 -17.78
N ARG A 58 -18.33 -7.36 -18.15
CA ARG A 58 -19.69 -7.72 -18.53
C ARG A 58 -20.00 -9.15 -18.09
N VAL A 59 -21.21 -9.33 -17.57
CA VAL A 59 -21.72 -10.65 -17.21
C VAL A 59 -22.02 -11.45 -18.47
N MET A 60 -21.41 -12.63 -18.57
CA MET A 60 -21.59 -13.58 -19.67
C MET A 60 -22.44 -14.76 -19.22
N PRO A 61 -22.99 -15.55 -20.16
CA PRO A 61 -23.67 -16.79 -19.83
C PRO A 61 -22.81 -17.73 -18.96
N HIS A 62 -23.46 -18.59 -18.19
CA HIS A 62 -22.83 -19.50 -17.22
C HIS A 62 -22.13 -18.75 -16.07
N ASP A 63 -22.77 -17.70 -15.54
CA ASP A 63 -22.34 -16.98 -14.34
C ASP A 63 -20.85 -16.61 -14.37
N THR A 64 -20.40 -16.12 -15.53
CA THR A 64 -19.01 -15.76 -15.78
C THR A 64 -18.90 -14.28 -16.02
N LEU A 65 -18.13 -13.57 -15.20
CA LEU A 65 -17.81 -12.17 -15.41
C LEU A 65 -16.55 -12.08 -16.27
N GLN A 66 -16.67 -11.47 -17.45
CA GLN A 66 -15.53 -11.14 -18.31
C GLN A 66 -15.10 -9.70 -18.06
N ILE A 67 -13.81 -9.51 -17.80
CA ILE A 67 -13.22 -8.23 -17.41
C ILE A 67 -12.10 -7.90 -18.38
N ALA A 68 -12.14 -6.71 -18.96
CA ALA A 68 -11.08 -6.17 -19.79
C ALA A 68 -10.04 -5.48 -18.90
N VAL A 69 -8.82 -6.01 -18.89
CA VAL A 69 -7.71 -5.49 -18.09
C VAL A 69 -6.63 -4.97 -19.04
N SER A 70 -6.06 -3.80 -18.73
CA SER A 70 -5.00 -3.24 -19.57
C SER A 70 -3.80 -4.18 -19.64
N TYR A 71 -3.30 -4.39 -20.86
CA TYR A 71 -2.24 -5.36 -21.16
C TYR A 71 -0.93 -5.07 -20.40
N LYS A 72 -0.71 -3.82 -19.98
CA LYS A 72 0.43 -3.45 -19.12
C LYS A 72 0.49 -4.24 -17.82
N TYR A 73 -0.63 -4.78 -17.34
CA TYR A 73 -0.72 -5.51 -16.07
C TYR A 73 -0.69 -7.03 -16.22
N LEU A 74 -0.52 -7.56 -17.44
CA LEU A 74 -0.55 -9.01 -17.69
C LEU A 74 0.45 -9.79 -16.82
N TYR A 75 1.63 -9.22 -16.56
CA TYR A 75 2.68 -9.86 -15.77
C TYR A 75 2.30 -10.12 -14.30
N LEU A 76 1.26 -9.45 -13.80
CA LEU A 76 0.79 -9.58 -12.42
C LEU A 76 -0.15 -10.78 -12.22
N PHE A 77 -0.66 -11.37 -13.30
CA PHE A 77 -1.56 -12.51 -13.26
C PHE A 77 -0.83 -13.86 -13.09
N THR A 78 0.39 -13.81 -12.54
CA THR A 78 1.15 -15.00 -12.11
C THR A 78 0.58 -15.59 -10.82
N GLU A 79 -0.09 -14.77 -10.01
CA GLU A 79 -0.73 -15.15 -8.76
C GLU A 79 -2.25 -14.88 -8.85
N PRO A 80 -3.08 -15.59 -8.05
CA PRO A 80 -4.51 -15.32 -7.96
C PRO A 80 -4.80 -13.86 -7.59
N ARG A 81 -5.76 -13.24 -8.27
CA ARG A 81 -6.14 -11.84 -8.05
C ARG A 81 -7.60 -11.73 -7.65
N GLN A 82 -7.89 -10.73 -6.84
CA GLN A 82 -9.26 -10.36 -6.47
C GLN A 82 -9.68 -9.12 -7.22
N VAL A 83 -10.96 -9.08 -7.57
CA VAL A 83 -11.64 -7.94 -8.15
C VAL A 83 -12.86 -7.63 -7.31
N ILE A 84 -13.00 -6.36 -6.97
CA ILE A 84 -14.19 -5.79 -6.34
C ILE A 84 -15.06 -5.28 -7.47
N VAL A 85 -16.33 -5.65 -7.50
CA VAL A 85 -17.24 -5.41 -8.61
C VAL A 85 -18.48 -4.68 -8.13
N THR A 86 -18.92 -3.72 -8.93
CA THR A 86 -20.20 -3.01 -8.81
C THR A 86 -20.94 -3.17 -10.13
N TYR A 87 -22.20 -3.62 -10.06
CA TYR A 87 -23.01 -3.84 -11.23
C TYR A 87 -23.75 -2.57 -11.68
N GLU A 88 -24.00 -2.46 -12.97
CA GLU A 88 -24.85 -1.40 -13.52
C GLU A 88 -26.25 -1.47 -12.91
N GLY A 89 -26.71 -0.35 -12.34
CA GLY A 89 -28.01 -0.23 -11.66
C GLY A 89 -27.98 -0.44 -10.15
N GLU A 90 -26.81 -0.77 -9.59
CA GLU A 90 -26.63 -0.94 -8.14
C GLU A 90 -26.21 0.38 -7.46
N ASP A 91 -26.65 0.59 -6.20
CA ASP A 91 -26.26 1.78 -5.43
C ASP A 91 -24.75 1.75 -5.14
N ARG A 92 -24.08 2.89 -5.19
CA ARG A 92 -22.66 3.02 -4.84
C ARG A 92 -22.37 2.69 -3.37
N ASN A 93 -23.39 2.77 -2.51
CA ASN A 93 -23.30 2.38 -1.10
C ASN A 93 -23.69 0.91 -0.86
N ALA A 94 -24.00 0.14 -1.91
CA ALA A 94 -24.31 -1.27 -1.78
C ALA A 94 -23.09 -2.08 -1.32
N GLN A 95 -23.36 -3.29 -0.83
CA GLN A 95 -22.32 -4.21 -0.42
C GLN A 95 -21.44 -4.58 -1.62
N SER A 96 -20.13 -4.44 -1.47
CA SER A 96 -19.20 -4.70 -2.56
C SER A 96 -19.09 -6.20 -2.86
N HIS A 97 -19.19 -6.58 -4.12
CA HIS A 97 -19.04 -7.96 -4.56
C HIS A 97 -17.58 -8.27 -4.85
N VAL A 98 -17.00 -9.25 -4.14
CA VAL A 98 -15.57 -9.58 -4.28
C VAL A 98 -15.42 -10.96 -4.90
N TYR A 99 -14.68 -11.03 -6.00
CA TYR A 99 -14.47 -12.26 -6.74
C TYR A 99 -12.99 -12.54 -6.99
N THR A 100 -12.64 -13.83 -7.00
CA THR A 100 -11.31 -14.28 -7.41
C THR A 100 -11.30 -14.56 -8.91
N ILE A 101 -10.28 -14.06 -9.61
CA ILE A 101 -10.05 -14.37 -11.02
C ILE A 101 -9.72 -15.86 -11.15
N THR A 102 -10.54 -16.59 -11.91
CA THR A 102 -10.41 -18.04 -12.11
C THR A 102 -9.54 -18.37 -13.31
N SER A 103 -9.56 -17.52 -14.33
CA SER A 103 -8.76 -17.71 -15.55
C SER A 103 -8.55 -16.39 -16.27
N PHE A 104 -7.55 -16.34 -17.14
CA PHE A 104 -7.31 -15.21 -18.03
C PHE A 104 -6.78 -15.70 -19.39
N SER A 105 -7.05 -14.91 -20.42
CA SER A 105 -6.49 -15.12 -21.76
C SER A 105 -5.32 -14.18 -21.97
N ARG A 106 -4.19 -14.68 -22.48
CA ARG A 106 -3.04 -13.84 -22.89
C ARG A 106 -3.21 -13.21 -24.26
N ARG A 107 -4.35 -13.44 -24.93
CA ARG A 107 -4.61 -12.89 -26.26
C ARG A 107 -4.78 -11.38 -26.18
N LEU A 108 -4.01 -10.68 -27.02
CA LEU A 108 -4.13 -9.24 -27.19
C LEU A 108 -5.50 -8.87 -27.75
N LEU A 109 -6.17 -7.94 -27.09
CA LEU A 109 -7.41 -7.32 -27.54
C LEU A 109 -7.17 -5.81 -27.63
N SER A 110 -7.10 -5.27 -28.84
CA SER A 110 -6.94 -3.84 -29.06
C SER A 110 -8.30 -3.16 -29.14
N ILE A 111 -8.57 -2.23 -28.22
CA ILE A 111 -9.79 -1.43 -28.18
C ILE A 111 -9.35 0.04 -28.31
N GLY A 112 -9.67 0.65 -29.44
CA GLY A 112 -9.18 2.00 -29.76
C GLY A 112 -7.65 2.02 -29.89
N SER A 113 -6.99 2.88 -29.12
CA SER A 113 -5.52 2.99 -29.04
C SER A 113 -4.90 2.13 -27.93
N ALA A 114 -5.72 1.51 -27.07
CA ALA A 114 -5.25 0.79 -25.90
C ALA A 114 -5.35 -0.73 -26.08
N ASN A 115 -4.43 -1.42 -25.44
CA ASN A 115 -4.32 -2.88 -25.48
C ASN A 115 -4.81 -3.48 -24.17
N TYR A 116 -5.63 -4.51 -24.29
CA TYR A 116 -6.27 -5.22 -23.18
C TYR A 116 -6.09 -6.73 -23.33
N PHE A 117 -6.35 -7.43 -22.25
CA PHE A 117 -6.58 -8.88 -22.23
C PHE A 117 -7.81 -9.17 -21.37
N ILE A 118 -8.38 -10.37 -21.55
CA ILE A 118 -9.61 -10.75 -20.85
C ILE A 118 -9.28 -11.63 -19.65
N ALA A 119 -9.69 -11.18 -18.46
CA ALA A 119 -9.76 -11.97 -17.24
C ALA A 119 -11.20 -12.45 -17.01
N LYS A 120 -11.35 -13.60 -16.35
CA LYS A 120 -12.64 -14.21 -16.05
C LYS A 120 -12.74 -14.50 -14.55
N ALA A 121 -13.88 -14.16 -13.97
CA ALA A 121 -14.26 -14.55 -12.63
C ALA A 121 -15.57 -15.33 -12.65
N SER A 122 -15.74 -16.26 -11.71
CA SER A 122 -17.02 -16.92 -11.50
C SER A 122 -17.87 -16.08 -10.55
N VAL A 123 -19.08 -15.75 -10.98
CA VAL A 123 -20.07 -14.96 -10.24
C VAL A 123 -21.31 -15.79 -9.87
N ALA A 124 -21.14 -17.12 -9.82
CA ALA A 124 -22.20 -18.06 -9.49
C ALA A 124 -22.76 -17.88 -8.07
N ALA A 125 -22.03 -17.21 -7.18
CA ALA A 125 -22.48 -16.87 -5.83
C ALA A 125 -23.68 -15.89 -5.86
N ASP A 126 -23.75 -15.00 -6.84
CA ASP A 126 -24.78 -13.95 -6.94
C ASP A 126 -25.87 -14.33 -7.97
N LYS A 127 -26.02 -15.63 -8.22
CA LYS A 127 -26.96 -16.16 -9.18
C LYS A 127 -28.39 -15.69 -8.85
N GLY A 128 -29.03 -15.07 -9.83
CA GLY A 128 -30.39 -14.52 -9.71
C GLY A 128 -30.46 -13.03 -9.39
N HIS A 129 -29.35 -12.40 -8.98
CA HIS A 129 -29.26 -10.95 -8.77
C HIS A 129 -28.59 -10.22 -9.94
N ILE A 130 -27.97 -10.96 -10.86
CA ILE A 130 -27.24 -10.45 -12.02
C ILE A 130 -27.90 -10.90 -13.33
N GLN A 131 -27.83 -10.05 -14.35
CA GLN A 131 -28.39 -10.33 -15.68
C GLN A 131 -27.28 -10.55 -16.72
N ILE A 132 -27.51 -11.49 -17.64
CA ILE A 132 -26.59 -11.71 -18.76
C ILE A 132 -26.51 -10.42 -19.60
N GLY A 133 -25.30 -9.96 -19.88
CA GLY A 133 -25.03 -8.73 -20.63
C GLY A 133 -24.95 -7.47 -19.77
N GLN A 134 -25.30 -7.54 -18.49
CA GLN A 134 -25.17 -6.44 -17.54
C GLN A 134 -23.72 -5.99 -17.46
N LYS A 135 -23.50 -4.68 -17.52
CA LYS A 135 -22.16 -4.11 -17.35
C LYS A 135 -21.78 -4.16 -15.88
N ALA A 136 -20.48 -4.27 -15.65
CA ALA A 136 -19.91 -4.25 -14.33
C ALA A 136 -18.65 -3.39 -14.37
N GLU A 137 -18.51 -2.54 -13.38
CA GLU A 137 -17.27 -1.82 -13.13
C GLU A 137 -16.58 -2.49 -11.97
N GLY A 138 -15.26 -2.52 -11.99
CA GLY A 138 -14.51 -3.16 -10.92
C GLY A 138 -13.23 -2.45 -10.58
N GLN A 139 -12.80 -2.67 -9.34
CA GLN A 139 -11.49 -2.30 -8.86
C GLN A 139 -10.70 -3.57 -8.59
N MET A 140 -9.61 -3.74 -9.34
CA MET A 140 -8.72 -4.89 -9.17
C MET A 140 -7.52 -4.49 -8.33
N ILE A 141 -7.17 -5.30 -7.33
CA ILE A 141 -5.98 -5.09 -6.51
C ILE A 141 -4.75 -5.65 -7.24
N VAL A 142 -3.90 -4.74 -7.70
CA VAL A 142 -2.74 -4.99 -8.58
C VAL A 142 -1.47 -5.28 -7.78
N SER A 143 -1.35 -4.71 -6.59
CA SER A 143 -0.17 -4.87 -5.73
C SER A 143 -0.54 -4.61 -4.28
N ASP A 144 -0.38 -5.60 -3.39
CA ASP A 144 -0.52 -5.44 -1.92
C ASP A 144 0.85 -5.22 -1.25
N LYS A 145 1.72 -4.46 -1.93
CA LYS A 145 3.07 -4.18 -1.40
C LYS A 145 2.99 -3.14 -0.30
N THR A 146 3.86 -3.28 0.69
CA THR A 146 4.09 -2.22 1.68
C THR A 146 4.84 -1.06 1.04
N LEU A 147 4.74 0.13 1.62
CA LEU A 147 5.51 1.29 1.14
C LEU A 147 7.02 1.01 1.14
N TRP A 148 7.51 0.22 2.10
CA TRP A 148 8.89 -0.25 2.12
C TRP A 148 9.27 -1.02 0.86
N GLN A 149 8.44 -1.97 0.46
CA GLN A 149 8.66 -2.76 -0.77
C GLN A 149 8.49 -1.94 -2.05
N GLN A 150 7.78 -0.81 -1.99
CA GLN A 150 7.58 0.06 -3.15
C GLN A 150 8.75 1.02 -3.36
N VAL A 151 9.36 1.54 -2.29
CA VAL A 151 10.44 2.54 -2.37
C VAL A 151 11.82 1.91 -2.54
N PHE A 152 12.09 0.77 -1.91
CA PHE A 152 13.43 0.17 -1.86
C PHE A 152 13.60 -1.04 -2.81
N ARG A 153 12.91 -1.04 -3.96
CA ARG A 153 12.97 -2.13 -4.96
C ARG A 153 13.50 -1.65 -6.30
#